data_AF-A0A257JKQ9-F1
#
_entry.id   AF-A0A257JKQ9-F1
#
_cell.length_a   1.000
_cell.length_b   1.000
_cell.length_c   1.000
_cell.angle_alpha   90.00
_cell.angle_beta   90.00
_cell.angle_gamma   90.00
#
_symmetry.space_group_name_H-M   'P 1'
#
loop_
_entity.id
_entity.type
_entity.pdbx_description
1 polymer ?
#
loop_
_entity_poly.entity_id
_entity_poly.type
_entity_poly.pdbx_seq_one_letter_code
_entity_poly.pdbx_strand_id
1 'polypeptide(L)' 'MSYFGSFTVYHLLLASGALMKVSMNNTQRHRDDEIVVGDQVWAHWSRNAHVVLTQ' A
#
# COMPACT_ATOMS: atom_id res chain seq x y z
N MET A 1 -18.96 11.48 0.33
CA MET A 1 -17.55 11.06 0.34
C MET A 1 -17.01 11.29 1.74
N SER A 2 -16.56 10.25 2.44
CA SER A 2 -16.00 10.41 3.79
C SER A 2 -14.48 10.48 3.68
N TYR A 3 -13.93 11.68 3.88
CA TYR A 3 -12.49 11.93 3.97
C TYR A 3 -12.00 11.48 5.35
N PHE A 4 -11.39 10.29 5.45
CA PHE A 4 -10.62 9.87 6.62
C PHE A 4 -9.16 10.35 6.44
N GLY A 5 -8.97 11.67 6.48
CA GLY A 5 -7.86 12.44 5.90
C GLY A 5 -6.39 12.10 6.18
N SER A 6 -6.08 11.02 6.88
CA SER A 6 -4.71 10.70 7.28
C SER A 6 -4.06 9.59 6.45
N PHE A 7 -4.82 8.81 5.68
CA PHE A 7 -4.28 7.70 4.90
C PHE A 7 -4.99 7.45 3.57
N THR A 8 -4.24 6.91 2.63
CA THR A 8 -4.71 6.39 1.34
C THR A 8 -4.49 4.88 1.31
N VAL A 9 -5.50 4.14 0.83
CA VAL A 9 -5.43 2.68 0.71
C VAL A 9 -5.27 2.29 -0.75
N TYR A 10 -4.28 1.46 -1.03
CA TYR A 10 -4.01 0.87 -2.33
C TYR A 10 -4.24 -0.65 -2.29
N HIS A 11 -4.62 -1.22 -3.42
CA HIS A 11 -4.61 -2.67 -3.66
C HIS A 11 -3.57 -2.98 -4.71
N LEU A 12 -2.55 -3.75 -4.35
CA LEU A 12 -1.54 -4.21 -5.28
C LEU A 12 -1.89 -5.61 -5.78
N LEU A 13 -1.88 -5.77 -7.10
CA LEU A 13 -1.88 -7.08 -7.73
C LEU A 13 -0.43 -7.59 -7.78
N LEU A 14 -0.14 -8.66 -7.06
CA LEU A 14 1.17 -9.30 -7.09
C LEU A 14 1.31 -10.18 -8.33
N ALA A 15 2.55 -10.50 -8.71
CA ALA A 15 2.82 -11.41 -9.83
C ALA A 15 2.19 -12.80 -9.65
N SER A 16 1.93 -13.22 -8.42
CA SER A 16 1.21 -14.46 -8.09
C SER A 16 -0.31 -14.37 -8.32
N GLY A 17 -0.86 -13.20 -8.64
CA GLY A 17 -2.29 -12.93 -8.71
C GLY A 17 -2.95 -12.59 -7.36
N ALA A 18 -2.21 -12.67 -6.25
CA ALA A 18 -2.71 -12.28 -4.94
C ALA A 18 -2.90 -10.75 -4.85
N LEU A 19 -3.94 -10.33 -4.12
CA LEU A 19 -4.19 -8.92 -3.82
C LEU A 19 -3.64 -8.58 -2.43
N MET A 20 -2.80 -7.55 -2.37
CA MET A 20 -2.26 -7.00 -1.14
C MET A 20 -2.83 -5.62 -0.86
N LYS A 21 -3.46 -5.45 0.30
CA LYS A 21 -3.95 -4.16 0.77
C LYS A 21 -2.82 -3.40 1.47
N VAL A 22 -2.58 -2.16 1.06
CA VAL A 22 -1.56 -1.28 1.64
C VAL A 22 -2.21 0.01 2.10
N SER A 23 -1.91 0.44 3.32
CA SER A 23 -2.34 1.72 3.88
C SER A 23 -1.14 2.63 4.02
N MET A 24 -1.12 3.74 3.29
CA MET A 24 -0.07 4.75 3.37
C MET A 24 -0.59 6.00 4.07
N ASN A 25 0.20 6.54 5.00
CA ASN A 25 -0.11 7.82 5.61
C ASN A 25 0.06 8.97 4.59
N ASN A 26 -0.89 9.90 4.59
CA ASN A 26 -0.86 11.13 3.80
C ASN A 26 -0.01 12.17 4.55
N THR A 27 1.32 12.05 4.46
CA THR A 27 2.26 12.95 5.17
C THR A 27 2.55 14.24 4.42
N GLN A 28 2.18 14.32 3.14
CA GLN A 28 2.36 15.50 2.29
C GLN A 28 1.10 15.73 1.46
N ARG A 29 0.69 17.00 1.34
CA ARG A 29 -0.52 17.39 0.59
C ARG A 29 -0.29 17.44 -0.93
N HIS A 30 0.94 17.73 -1.34
CA HIS A 30 1.39 17.68 -2.73
C HIS A 30 2.55 16.72 -2.78
N ARG A 31 2.32 15.55 -3.37
CA ARG A 31 3.36 14.56 -3.63
C ARG A 31 3.75 14.70 -5.09
N ASP A 32 5.04 14.91 -5.35
CA ASP A 32 5.56 14.95 -6.72
C ASP A 32 5.50 13.55 -7.37
N ASP A 33 5.55 12.49 -6.55
CA ASP A 33 5.43 11.08 -6.95
C ASP A 33 4.10 10.48 -6.48
N GLU A 34 2.98 10.99 -6.99
CA GLU A 34 1.67 10.40 -6.73
C GLU A 34 1.55 9.02 -7.41
N ILE A 35 1.21 7.99 -6.64
CA ILE A 35 0.96 6.65 -7.18
C ILE A 35 -0.45 6.63 -7.76
N VAL A 36 -0.56 6.29 -9.04
CA VAL A 36 -1.85 6.18 -9.71
C VAL A 36 -2.19 4.72 -10.01
N VAL A 37 -3.48 4.48 -10.25
CA VAL A 37 -3.95 3.13 -10.62
C VAL A 37 -3.32 2.73 -11.96
N GLY A 38 -2.71 1.55 -11.98
CA GLY A 38 -2.02 1.01 -13.15
C GLY A 38 -0.50 1.11 -13.08
N ASP A 39 0.05 1.91 -12.14
CA ASP A 39 1.48 2.00 -11.95
C ASP A 39 2.09 0.67 -11.49
N GLN A 40 3.26 0.35 -12.06
CA GLN A 40 4.12 -0.69 -11.53
C GLN A 40 4.91 -0.14 -10.35
N VAL A 41 4.71 -0.75 -9.19
CA VAL A 41 5.33 -0.29 -7.93
C VAL A 41 5.95 -1.46 -7.17
N TRP A 42 6.81 -1.13 -6.21
CA TRP A 42 7.42 -2.11 -5.30
C TRP A 42 6.99 -1.85 -3.87
N ALA A 43 6.50 -2.88 -3.21
CA ALA A 43 6.31 -2.86 -1.77
C ALA A 43 7.60 -3.31 -1.07
N HIS A 44 7.93 -2.65 0.03
CA HIS A 44 9.07 -3.00 0.87
C HIS A 44 8.63 -3.05 2.34
N TRP A 45 9.29 -3.89 3.12
CA TRP A 45 9.05 -4.04 4.55
C TRP A 45 10.33 -4.50 5.24
N SER A 46 10.40 -4.31 6.56
CA SER A 46 11.53 -4.81 7.35
C SER A 46 11.48 -6.34 7.45
N ARG A 47 12.63 -6.98 7.73
CA ARG A 47 12.68 -8.45 7.89
C ARG A 47 11.72 -8.98 8.96
N ASN A 48 11.35 -8.15 9.93
CA ASN A 48 10.51 -8.52 11.07
C ASN A 48 9.03 -8.09 10.90
N ALA A 49 8.63 -7.62 9.71
CA ALA A 49 7.27 -7.13 9.48
C ALA A 49 6.24 -8.26 9.31
N HIS A 50 6.67 -9.48 9.02
CA HIS A 50 5.79 -10.61 8.76
C HIS A 50 5.61 -11.50 9.98
N VAL A 51 4.40 -12.05 10.09
CA VAL A 51 4.06 -13.13 11.02
C VAL A 51 3.65 -14.35 10.22
N VAL A 52 4.07 -15.53 10.67
CA VAL A 52 3.65 -16.81 10.07
C VAL A 52 2.52 -17.37 10.92
N LEU A 53 1.38 -17.65 10.30
CA LEU A 53 0.26 -18.31 10.95
C LEU A 53 0.37 -19.81 10.73
N THR A 54 0.30 -20.59 11.81
CA THR A 54 0.28 -22.06 11.80
C THR A 54 -1.01 -22.55 12.46
N GLN A 55 -1.48 -23.75 12.11
CA GLN A 55 -2.63 -24.40 12.74
C GLN A 55 -2.25 -25.19 13.98
#